data_AF-A0A935PV61-F1
#
_entry.id   AF-A0A935PV61-F1
#
_cell.length_a   1.000
_cell.length_b   1.000
_cell.length_c   1.000
_cell.angle_alpha   90.00
_cell.angle_beta   90.00
_cell.angle_gamma   90.00
#
_symmetry.space_group_name_H-M   'P 1'
#
loop_
_entity.id
_entity.type
_entity.pdbx_description
1 polymer ?
#
loop_
_entity_poly.entity_id
_entity_poly.type
_entity_poly.pdbx_seq_one_letter_code
_entity_poly.pdbx_strand_id
1 'polypeptide(L)'
;MPTRTPLALVIELAVKSRDAIARQAATAQKLVTDSRAQLDALHRYHADYLARSARRPEHDSATLANFSAFIQRLEMAIVQQRTTLEHHETRAAALKAEYTRAAIKVKSLETLAATRQSEARRAADRVERKLEDEHASRAAHHARATHAR
;
A
#
# COMPACT_ATOMS: atom_id res chain seq x y z
N MET A 1 5.80 31.94 -11.43
CA MET A 1 5.47 30.52 -11.19
C MET A 1 6.25 30.07 -9.96
N PRO A 2 5.63 29.54 -8.89
CA PRO A 2 6.38 29.05 -7.75
C PRO A 2 7.32 27.93 -8.22
N THR A 3 8.62 28.10 -8.03
CA THR A 3 9.65 27.13 -8.39
C THR A 3 9.44 25.88 -7.57
N ARG A 4 9.10 24.77 -8.24
CA ARG A 4 8.91 23.46 -7.61
C ARG A 4 10.20 23.06 -6.90
N THR A 5 10.15 22.90 -5.59
CA THR A 5 11.35 22.56 -4.81
C THR A 5 11.79 21.12 -5.10
N PRO A 6 13.09 20.81 -5.03
CA PRO A 6 13.58 19.43 -5.16
C PRO A 6 12.91 18.45 -4.18
N LEU A 7 12.57 18.91 -2.96
CA LEU A 7 11.87 18.09 -1.97
C LEU A 7 10.43 17.76 -2.41
N ALA A 8 9.71 18.70 -3.04
CA ALA A 8 8.37 18.44 -3.57
C ALA A 8 8.40 17.37 -4.68
N LEU A 9 9.42 17.39 -5.55
CA LEU A 9 9.63 16.36 -6.57
C LEU A 9 9.86 14.96 -5.95
N VAL A 10 10.68 14.89 -4.90
CA VAL A 10 10.97 13.62 -4.20
C VAL A 10 9.72 13.08 -3.51
N ILE A 11 8.91 13.94 -2.89
CA ILE A 11 7.62 13.54 -2.28
C ILE A 11 6.71 12.95 -3.33
N GLU A 12 6.54 13.63 -4.48
CA GLU A 12 5.66 13.13 -5.54
C GLU A 12 6.13 11.79 -6.11
N LEU A 13 7.43 11.61 -6.31
CA LEU A 13 7.97 10.34 -6.77
C LEU A 13 7.73 9.23 -5.73
N ALA A 14 7.88 9.54 -4.44
CA ALA A 14 7.59 8.61 -3.35
C ALA A 14 6.10 8.24 -3.29
N VAL A 15 5.19 9.20 -3.48
CA VAL A 15 3.75 8.98 -3.56
C VAL A 15 3.40 8.09 -4.74
N LYS A 16 3.91 8.40 -5.95
CA LYS A 16 3.69 7.56 -7.14
C LYS A 16 4.18 6.13 -6.94
N SER A 17 5.34 5.95 -6.30
CA SER A 17 5.88 4.63 -5.98
C SER A 17 5.00 3.88 -4.98
N ARG A 18 4.58 4.53 -3.89
CA ARG A 18 3.64 3.95 -2.90
C ARG A 18 2.34 3.50 -3.57
N ASP A 19 1.77 4.33 -4.43
CA ASP A 19 0.50 4.04 -5.10
C ASP A 19 0.63 2.90 -6.12
N ALA A 20 1.78 2.77 -6.77
CA ALA A 20 2.09 1.62 -7.61
C ALA A 20 2.15 0.31 -6.79
N ILE A 21 2.83 0.33 -5.64
CA ILE A 21 2.88 -0.82 -4.72
C ILE A 21 1.47 -1.14 -4.18
N ALA A 22 0.67 -0.13 -3.87
CA ALA A 22 -0.72 -0.32 -3.42
C ALA A 22 -1.57 -1.07 -4.46
N ARG A 23 -1.46 -0.70 -5.76
CA ARG A 23 -2.15 -1.42 -6.84
C ARG A 23 -1.67 -2.87 -6.97
N GLN A 24 -0.37 -3.10 -6.82
CA GLN A 24 0.19 -4.46 -6.84
C GLN A 24 -0.31 -5.28 -5.65
N ALA A 25 -0.34 -4.70 -4.45
CA ALA A 25 -0.85 -5.35 -3.25
C ALA A 25 -2.34 -5.72 -3.39
N ALA A 26 -3.17 -4.83 -3.94
CA ALA A 26 -4.57 -5.12 -4.22
C ALA A 26 -4.74 -6.28 -5.21
N THR A 27 -3.93 -6.29 -6.28
CA THR A 27 -3.93 -7.38 -7.26
C THR A 27 -3.52 -8.71 -6.62
N ALA A 28 -2.46 -8.71 -5.81
CA ALA A 28 -2.01 -9.91 -5.11
C ALA A 28 -3.06 -10.43 -4.11
N GLN A 29 -3.74 -9.52 -3.40
CA GLN A 29 -4.81 -9.90 -2.48
C GLN A 29 -5.99 -10.53 -3.22
N LYS A 30 -6.34 -10.03 -4.41
CA LYS A 30 -7.38 -10.65 -5.26
C LYS A 30 -6.97 -12.07 -5.66
N LEU A 31 -5.72 -12.29 -6.06
CA LEU A 31 -5.22 -13.62 -6.42
C LEU A 31 -5.30 -14.61 -5.24
N VAL A 32 -5.03 -14.16 -4.01
CA VAL A 32 -5.23 -14.96 -2.80
C VAL A 32 -6.70 -15.35 -2.64
N THR A 33 -7.62 -14.39 -2.75
CA THR A 33 -9.06 -14.64 -2.63
C THR A 33 -9.56 -15.62 -3.69
N ASP A 34 -9.17 -15.40 -4.95
CA ASP A 34 -9.57 -16.27 -6.07
C ASP A 34 -9.02 -17.69 -5.88
N SER A 35 -7.76 -17.82 -5.47
CA SER A 35 -7.10 -19.11 -5.27
C SER A 35 -7.68 -19.89 -4.09
N ARG A 36 -8.07 -19.19 -3.01
CA ARG A 36 -8.77 -19.77 -1.86
C ARG A 36 -10.15 -20.28 -2.28
N ALA A 37 -10.91 -19.48 -3.02
CA ALA A 37 -12.22 -19.87 -3.51
C ALA A 37 -12.16 -21.10 -4.43
N GLN A 38 -11.14 -21.19 -5.30
CA GLN A 38 -10.90 -22.35 -6.15
C GLN A 38 -10.53 -23.60 -5.32
N LEU A 39 -9.66 -23.46 -4.31
CA LEU A 39 -9.32 -24.56 -3.41
C LEU A 39 -10.55 -25.09 -2.67
N ASP A 40 -11.40 -24.20 -2.17
CA ASP A 40 -12.64 -24.58 -1.48
C ASP A 40 -13.61 -25.28 -2.45
N ALA A 41 -13.69 -24.83 -3.70
CA ALA A 41 -14.49 -25.48 -4.73
C ALA A 41 -13.98 -26.90 -5.02
N LEU A 42 -12.66 -27.11 -5.11
CA LEU A 42 -12.08 -28.44 -5.29
C LEU A 42 -12.38 -29.37 -4.12
N HIS A 43 -12.27 -28.89 -2.87
CA HIS A 43 -12.62 -29.69 -1.70
C HIS A 43 -14.11 -30.07 -1.66
N ARG A 44 -15.01 -29.12 -1.97
CA ARG A 44 -16.46 -29.40 -2.05
C ARG A 44 -16.75 -30.45 -3.13
N TYR A 45 -16.20 -30.25 -4.32
CA TYR A 45 -16.38 -31.18 -5.43
C TYR A 45 -15.84 -32.58 -5.10
N HIS A 46 -14.69 -32.67 -4.42
CA HIS A 46 -14.13 -33.93 -3.95
C HIS A 46 -15.08 -34.67 -2.98
N ALA A 47 -15.59 -33.96 -1.97
CA ALA A 47 -16.54 -34.53 -1.01
C ALA A 47 -17.84 -34.99 -1.67
N ASP A 48 -18.41 -34.17 -2.56
CA ASP A 48 -19.63 -34.49 -3.30
C ASP A 48 -19.45 -35.72 -4.20
N TYR A 49 -18.28 -35.83 -4.84
CA TYR A 49 -17.96 -36.94 -5.73
C TYR A 49 -17.80 -38.25 -4.96
N LEU A 50 -17.12 -38.25 -3.81
CA LEU A 50 -17.05 -39.41 -2.90
C LEU A 50 -18.44 -39.83 -2.42
N ALA A 51 -19.28 -38.89 -1.99
CA ALA A 51 -20.63 -39.17 -1.52
C ALA A 51 -21.54 -39.73 -2.62
N ARG A 52 -21.36 -39.30 -3.89
CA ARG A 52 -22.07 -39.87 -5.04
C ARG A 52 -21.67 -41.31 -5.31
N SER A 53 -20.38 -41.63 -5.23
CA SER A 53 -19.88 -42.99 -5.43
C SER A 53 -20.41 -43.97 -4.38
N ALA A 54 -20.42 -43.55 -3.11
CA ALA A 54 -20.95 -44.36 -2.00
C ALA A 54 -22.45 -44.71 -2.12
N ARG A 55 -23.23 -43.92 -2.89
CA ARG A 55 -24.66 -44.14 -3.11
C ARG A 55 -24.99 -45.09 -4.27
N ARG A 56 -23.99 -45.56 -5.03
CA ARG A 56 -24.15 -46.57 -6.08
C ARG A 56 -23.37 -47.83 -5.67
N PRO A 57 -24.02 -48.86 -5.12
CA PRO A 57 -23.31 -50.04 -4.61
C PRO A 57 -22.86 -51.02 -5.70
N GLU A 58 -23.47 -50.98 -6.89
CA GLU A 58 -23.10 -51.84 -8.02
C GLU A 58 -22.14 -51.13 -8.96
N HIS A 59 -20.84 -51.35 -8.79
CA HIS A 59 -19.81 -50.89 -9.72
C HIS A 59 -19.10 -52.09 -10.32
N ASP A 60 -19.08 -52.19 -11.66
CA ASP A 60 -18.11 -53.05 -12.34
C ASP A 60 -16.68 -52.55 -12.07
N SER A 61 -15.73 -53.48 -12.11
CA SER A 61 -14.28 -53.27 -11.93
C SER A 61 -13.73 -52.06 -12.69
N ALA A 62 -14.17 -51.86 -13.93
CA ALA A 62 -13.77 -50.72 -14.76
C ALA A 62 -14.26 -49.37 -14.19
N THR A 63 -15.46 -49.35 -13.59
CA THR A 63 -16.03 -48.14 -12.96
C THR A 63 -15.27 -47.77 -11.70
N LEU A 64 -14.88 -48.76 -10.88
CA LEU A 64 -14.04 -48.56 -9.69
C LEU A 64 -12.65 -48.03 -10.06
N ALA A 65 -12.02 -48.56 -11.11
CA ALA A 65 -10.73 -48.10 -11.58
C ALA A 65 -10.78 -46.63 -12.06
N ASN A 66 -11.80 -46.28 -12.86
CA ASN A 66 -12.00 -44.91 -13.33
C ASN A 66 -12.25 -43.93 -12.17
N PHE A 67 -13.03 -44.35 -11.17
CA PHE A 67 -13.28 -43.57 -9.97
C PHE A 67 -11.98 -43.28 -9.20
N SER A 68 -11.19 -44.30 -8.92
CA SER A 68 -9.91 -44.15 -8.21
C SER A 68 -8.94 -43.23 -8.95
N ALA A 69 -8.80 -43.42 -10.27
CA ALA A 69 -7.94 -42.57 -11.10
C ALA A 69 -8.39 -41.10 -11.11
N PHE A 70 -9.70 -40.84 -11.11
CA PHE A 70 -10.22 -39.48 -11.04
C PHE A 70 -9.98 -38.83 -9.68
N ILE A 71 -10.19 -39.56 -8.59
CA ILE A 71 -9.90 -39.08 -7.23
C ILE A 71 -8.41 -38.69 -7.10
N GLN A 72 -7.49 -39.53 -7.56
CA GLN A 72 -6.06 -39.22 -7.54
C GLN A 72 -5.74 -37.93 -8.28
N ARG A 73 -6.33 -37.70 -9.46
CA ARG A 73 -6.15 -36.45 -10.21
C ARG A 73 -6.70 -35.24 -9.44
N LEU A 74 -7.83 -35.39 -8.76
CA LEU A 74 -8.44 -34.33 -7.98
C LEU A 74 -7.62 -33.98 -6.74
N GLU A 75 -7.07 -34.98 -6.05
CA GLU A 75 -6.14 -34.79 -4.93
C GLU A 75 -4.86 -34.08 -5.38
N MET A 76 -4.29 -34.49 -6.52
CA MET A 76 -3.15 -33.79 -7.13
C MET A 76 -3.48 -32.32 -7.44
N ALA A 77 -4.65 -32.05 -8.00
CA ALA A 77 -5.10 -30.68 -8.27
C ALA A 77 -5.28 -29.86 -6.99
N ILE A 78 -5.79 -30.46 -5.91
CA ILE A 78 -5.89 -29.82 -4.59
C ILE A 78 -4.51 -29.46 -4.04
N VAL A 79 -3.54 -30.37 -4.11
CA VAL A 79 -2.15 -30.12 -3.69
C VAL A 79 -1.56 -28.96 -4.50
N GLN A 80 -1.69 -29.00 -5.82
CA GLN A 80 -1.20 -27.93 -6.69
C GLN A 80 -1.84 -26.57 -6.39
N GLN A 81 -3.15 -26.56 -6.13
CA GLN A 81 -3.88 -25.35 -5.79
C GLN A 81 -3.46 -24.79 -4.42
N ARG A 82 -3.16 -25.65 -3.44
CA ARG A 82 -2.61 -25.24 -2.14
C ARG A 82 -1.25 -24.55 -2.29
N THR A 83 -0.35 -25.14 -3.06
CA THR A 83 0.97 -24.52 -3.34
C THR A 83 0.82 -23.16 -4.04
N THR A 84 -0.11 -23.07 -5.00
CA THR A 84 -0.41 -21.81 -5.70
C THR A 84 -0.92 -20.74 -4.73
N LEU A 85 -1.83 -21.12 -3.84
CA LEU A 85 -2.36 -20.24 -2.81
C LEU A 85 -1.28 -19.75 -1.84
N GLU A 86 -0.43 -20.64 -1.35
CA GLU A 86 0.70 -20.29 -0.48
C GLU A 86 1.67 -19.30 -1.15
N HIS A 87 1.94 -19.49 -2.44
CA HIS A 87 2.75 -18.55 -3.23
C HIS A 87 2.10 -17.16 -3.30
N HIS A 88 0.79 -17.10 -3.58
CA HIS A 88 0.06 -15.84 -3.63
C HIS A 88 -0.01 -15.15 -2.24
N GLU A 89 -0.17 -15.92 -1.16
CA GLU A 89 -0.19 -15.40 0.20
C GLU A 89 1.16 -14.81 0.59
N THR A 90 2.25 -15.52 0.27
CA THR A 90 3.62 -15.03 0.47
C THR A 90 3.86 -13.73 -0.30
N ARG A 91 3.43 -13.67 -1.56
CA ARG A 91 3.56 -12.46 -2.39
C ARG A 91 2.73 -11.30 -1.85
N ALA A 92 1.50 -11.54 -1.42
CA ALA A 92 0.62 -10.52 -0.84
C ALA A 92 1.20 -9.97 0.48
N ALA A 93 1.74 -10.84 1.33
CA ALA A 93 2.41 -10.44 2.58
C ALA A 93 3.64 -9.55 2.30
N ALA A 94 4.49 -9.94 1.33
CA ALA A 94 5.65 -9.15 0.93
C ALA A 94 5.24 -7.75 0.42
N LEU A 95 4.24 -7.67 -0.46
CA LEU A 95 3.74 -6.40 -0.99
C LEU A 95 3.10 -5.52 0.08
N LYS A 96 2.42 -6.11 1.07
CA LYS A 96 1.87 -5.38 2.22
C LYS A 96 2.98 -4.76 3.08
N ALA A 97 4.09 -5.49 3.28
CA ALA A 97 5.25 -4.98 3.99
C ALA A 97 5.94 -3.85 3.19
N GLU A 98 6.09 -4.01 1.88
CA GLU A 98 6.62 -2.97 0.98
C GLU A 98 5.75 -1.71 0.99
N TYR A 99 4.43 -1.86 0.90
CA TYR A 99 3.48 -0.75 0.97
C TYR A 99 3.64 0.03 2.27
N THR A 100 3.72 -0.67 3.41
CA THR A 100 3.92 -0.04 4.72
C THR A 100 5.21 0.78 4.75
N ARG A 101 6.33 0.23 4.25
CA ARG A 101 7.60 0.97 4.16
C ARG A 101 7.50 2.20 3.26
N ALA A 102 6.84 2.08 2.12
CA ALA A 102 6.64 3.21 1.20
C ALA A 102 5.74 4.30 1.83
N ALA A 103 4.69 3.92 2.54
CA ALA A 103 3.81 4.85 3.24
C ALA A 103 4.54 5.61 4.35
N ILE A 104 5.37 4.92 5.15
CA ILE A 104 6.22 5.55 6.17
C ILE A 104 7.17 6.56 5.51
N LYS A 105 7.83 6.18 4.40
CA LYS A 105 8.74 7.08 3.66
C LYS A 105 8.04 8.35 3.20
N VAL A 106 6.84 8.23 2.61
CA VAL A 106 6.03 9.40 2.19
C VAL A 106 5.75 10.31 3.38
N LYS A 107 5.24 9.76 4.49
CA LYS A 107 4.92 10.54 5.70
C LYS A 107 6.13 11.27 6.27
N SER A 108 7.29 10.62 6.30
CA SER A 108 8.54 11.23 6.76
C SER A 108 8.97 12.41 5.88
N LEU A 109 8.84 12.29 4.55
CA LEU A 109 9.17 13.38 3.62
C LEU A 109 8.19 14.55 3.73
N GLU A 110 6.90 14.26 3.87
CA GLU A 110 5.86 15.28 4.11
C GLU A 110 6.12 16.05 5.42
N THR A 111 6.52 15.33 6.48
CA THR A 111 6.88 15.93 7.77
C THR A 111 8.08 16.85 7.62
N LEU A 112 9.13 16.40 6.92
CA LEU A 112 10.31 17.22 6.64
C LEU A 112 9.95 18.51 5.85
N ALA A 113 9.07 18.40 4.85
CA ALA A 113 8.62 19.55 4.08
C ALA A 113 7.85 20.56 4.93
N ALA A 114 6.94 20.08 5.78
CA ALA A 114 6.17 20.91 6.70
C ALA A 114 7.09 21.65 7.71
N THR A 115 8.09 20.95 8.26
CA THR A 115 9.08 21.56 9.16
C THR A 115 9.85 22.67 8.47
N ARG A 116 10.39 22.42 7.26
CA ARG A 116 11.12 23.44 6.49
C ARG A 116 10.27 24.65 6.15
N GLN A 117 8.99 24.42 5.82
CA GLN A 117 8.06 25.52 5.54
C GLN A 117 7.82 26.38 6.79
N SER A 118 7.64 25.74 7.96
CA SER A 118 7.47 26.42 9.24
C SER A 118 8.71 27.24 9.62
N GLU A 119 9.91 26.67 9.46
CA GLU A 119 11.18 27.35 9.71
C GLU A 119 11.39 28.56 8.80
N ALA A 120 11.08 28.41 7.50
CA ALA A 120 11.16 29.49 6.52
C ALA A 120 10.20 30.64 6.84
N ARG A 121 8.95 30.34 7.22
CA ARG A 121 7.97 31.35 7.68
C ARG A 121 8.49 32.08 8.91
N ARG A 122 8.91 31.35 9.94
CA ARG A 122 9.49 31.95 11.16
C ARG A 122 10.71 32.83 10.87
N ALA A 123 11.52 32.48 9.88
CA ALA A 123 12.66 33.30 9.47
C ALA A 123 12.20 34.59 8.78
N ALA A 124 11.21 34.52 7.88
CA ALA A 124 10.61 35.68 7.24
C ALA A 124 9.96 36.62 8.27
N ASP A 125 9.16 36.10 9.19
CA ASP A 125 8.51 36.88 10.26
C ASP A 125 9.53 37.58 11.19
N ARG A 126 10.73 37.02 11.35
CA ARG A 126 11.81 37.67 12.11
C ARG A 126 12.43 38.83 11.35
N VAL A 127 12.59 38.69 10.02
CA VAL A 127 13.12 39.74 9.15
C VAL A 127 12.12 40.90 9.04
N GLU A 128 10.84 40.59 8.83
CA GLU A 128 9.76 41.59 8.74
C GLU A 128 9.65 42.41 10.02
N ARG A 129 9.56 41.75 11.20
CA ARG A 129 9.55 42.45 12.49
C ARG A 129 10.76 43.36 12.70
N LYS A 130 11.96 42.91 12.33
CA LYS A 130 13.17 43.73 12.45
C LYS A 130 13.07 44.99 11.58
N LEU A 131 12.58 44.87 10.36
CA LEU A 131 12.38 46.01 9.46
C LEU A 131 11.35 46.99 10.01
N GLU A 132 10.22 46.49 10.52
CA GLU A 132 9.18 47.29 11.16
C GLU A 132 9.72 48.07 12.36
N ASP A 133 10.47 47.41 13.25
CA ASP A 133 11.11 48.03 14.42
C ASP A 133 12.08 49.15 14.01
N GLU A 134 12.89 48.91 12.97
CA GLU A 134 13.81 49.93 12.42
C GLU A 134 13.06 51.14 11.83
N HIS A 135 11.96 50.91 11.12
CA HIS A 135 11.12 51.98 10.57
C HIS A 135 10.44 52.79 11.68
N ALA A 136 9.89 52.13 12.69
CA ALA A 136 9.26 52.77 13.84
C ALA A 136 10.27 53.62 14.63
N SER A 137 11.48 53.08 14.86
CA SER A 137 12.58 53.81 15.52
C SER A 137 12.98 55.06 14.73
N ARG A 138 13.20 54.95 13.42
CA ARG A 138 13.51 56.11 12.56
C ARG A 138 12.40 57.17 12.60
N ALA A 139 11.14 56.76 12.49
CA ALA A 139 9.99 57.68 12.55
C ALA A 139 9.92 58.42 13.90
N ALA A 140 10.12 57.70 15.02
CA ALA A 140 10.15 58.28 16.36
C ALA A 140 11.31 59.28 16.54
N HIS A 141 12.49 58.97 16.01
CA HIS A 141 13.63 59.89 16.01
C HIS A 141 13.34 61.18 15.23
N HIS A 142 12.73 61.07 14.04
CA HIS A 142 12.33 62.24 13.26
C HIS A 142 11.29 63.11 13.98
N ALA A 143 10.25 62.50 14.56
CA ALA A 143 9.21 63.23 15.30
C ALA A 143 9.78 64.02 16.49
N ARG A 144 10.73 63.43 17.24
CA ARG A 144 11.42 64.11 18.34
C ARG A 144 12.28 65.28 17.85
N ALA A 145 12.99 65.11 16.74
CA ALA A 145 13.79 66.19 16.16
C ALA A 145 12.94 67.38 15.67
N THR A 146 11.70 67.13 15.22
CA THR A 146 10.78 68.19 14.80
C THR A 146 10.11 68.95 15.95
N HIS A 147 9.95 68.34 17.14
CA HIS A 147 9.38 69.00 18.32
C HIS A 147 10.41 69.74 19.19
N ALA A 148 11.70 69.51 18.97
CA ALA A 148 12.79 70.19 19.69
C ALA A 148 13.27 71.49 19.01
N ARG A 149 12.52 72.01 18.03
CA ARG A 149 12.73 73.29 17.35
C ARG A 149 11.58 74.23 17.66
#